data_AF-A0A5A7WR52-F1
#
_entry.id   AF-A0A5A7WR52-F1
#
_cell.length_a   1.000
_cell.length_b   1.000
_cell.length_c   1.000
_cell.angle_alpha   90.00
_cell.angle_beta   90.00
_cell.angle_gamma   90.00
#
_symmetry.space_group_name_H-M   'P 1'
#
loop_
_entity.id
_entity.type
_entity.pdbx_description
1 polymer ?
#
loop_
_entity_poly.entity_id
_entity_poly.type
_entity_poly.pdbx_seq_one_letter_code
_entity_poly.pdbx_strand_id
1 'polypeptide(L)'
;MDWIRGERFVPMADIEGLSTARTTCTWRGHPFEVGIIEGDSANVTYLGKDFDAVGGLPGLWRPDKYEVIGMVPVSELTDVEQITDEVPLGDRSANGNQ
;
A
#
# COMPACT_ATOMS: atom_id res chain seq x y z
N MET A 1 3.17 -20.36 10.65
CA MET A 1 2.38 -19.34 9.94
C MET A 1 2.53 -19.67 8.48
N ASP A 2 1.47 -20.22 7.89
CA ASP A 2 1.48 -20.61 6.47
C ASP A 2 1.16 -19.35 5.65
N TRP A 3 2.18 -18.82 4.97
CA TRP A 3 1.95 -17.76 4.00
C TRP A 3 1.21 -18.37 2.79
N ILE A 4 -0.05 -18.01 2.61
CA ILE A 4 -0.77 -18.28 1.37
C ILE A 4 -0.16 -17.37 0.31
N ARG A 5 0.43 -17.96 -0.75
CA ARG A 5 0.76 -17.21 -1.96
C ARG A 5 -0.56 -16.68 -2.52
N GLY A 6 -0.79 -15.38 -2.35
CA GLY A 6 -2.12 -14.73 -2.35
C GLY A 6 -2.77 -14.54 -3.71
N GLU A 7 -2.61 -15.49 -4.62
CA GLU A 7 -3.22 -15.43 -5.94
C GLU A 7 -4.08 -16.66 -6.17
N ARG A 8 -5.38 -16.44 -6.35
CA ARG A 8 -6.36 -17.45 -6.74
C ARG A 8 -7.19 -16.88 -7.88
N PHE A 9 -7.32 -17.64 -8.97
CA PHE A 9 -8.31 -17.33 -10.00
C PHE A 9 -9.71 -17.61 -9.43
N VAL A 10 -10.53 -16.57 -9.41
CA VAL A 10 -11.93 -16.64 -9.01
C VAL A 10 -12.77 -16.28 -10.24
N PRO A 11 -13.77 -17.09 -10.62
CA PRO A 11 -14.71 -16.70 -11.66
C PRO A 11 -15.32 -15.35 -11.32
N MET A 12 -15.34 -14.42 -12.28
CA MET A 12 -15.91 -13.08 -12.09
C MET A 12 -17.37 -13.13 -11.59
N ALA A 13 -18.11 -14.19 -11.93
CA ALA A 13 -19.47 -14.38 -11.50
C ALA A 13 -19.63 -14.58 -9.99
N ASP A 14 -18.59 -15.06 -9.32
CA ASP A 14 -18.55 -15.36 -7.90
C ASP A 14 -18.01 -14.19 -7.06
N ILE A 15 -17.62 -13.07 -7.70
CA ILE A 15 -17.14 -11.87 -7.02
C ILE A 15 -18.33 -10.99 -6.64
N GLU A 16 -18.58 -10.85 -5.34
CA GLU A 16 -19.65 -9.99 -4.80
C GLU A 16 -19.24 -8.52 -4.73
N GLY A 17 -17.94 -8.24 -4.60
CA GLY A 17 -17.39 -6.90 -4.55
C GLY A 17 -15.87 -6.92 -4.67
N LEU A 18 -15.30 -5.80 -5.10
CA LEU A 18 -13.87 -5.59 -5.17
C LEU A 18 -13.53 -4.27 -4.50
N SER A 19 -12.49 -4.29 -3.68
CA SER A 19 -12.01 -3.11 -2.99
C SER A 19 -10.49 -3.12 -2.96
N THR A 20 -9.89 -1.94 -3.11
CA THR A 20 -8.49 -1.71 -2.77
C THR A 20 -8.41 -1.17 -1.36
N ALA A 21 -7.53 -1.75 -0.54
CA ALA A 21 -7.20 -1.22 0.77
C ALA A 21 -5.75 -0.75 0.75
N ARG A 22 -5.51 0.45 1.29
CA ARG A 22 -4.18 0.98 1.57
C ARG A 22 -4.12 1.41 3.02
N THR A 23 -2.96 1.25 3.64
CA THR A 23 -2.73 1.70 5.02
C THR A 23 -1.81 2.89 4.98
N THR A 24 -2.16 3.99 5.65
CA THR A 24 -1.33 5.18 5.75
C THR A 24 -0.93 5.42 7.20
N CYS A 25 0.18 6.11 7.41
CA CYS A 25 0.66 6.49 8.73
C CYS A 25 1.45 7.81 8.69
N THR A 26 1.70 8.37 9.86
CA THR A 26 2.71 9.39 10.11
C THR A 26 3.96 8.74 10.70
N TRP A 27 5.14 9.09 10.19
CA TRP A 27 6.41 8.75 10.83
C TRP A 27 7.32 9.96 10.84
N ARG A 28 7.85 10.31 12.03
CA ARG A 28 8.67 11.51 12.25
C ARG A 28 8.06 12.81 11.70
N GLY A 29 6.74 12.93 11.75
CA GLY A 29 5.99 14.10 11.28
C GLY A 29 5.73 14.13 9.77
N HIS A 30 6.01 13.05 9.05
CA HIS A 30 5.82 12.97 7.59
C HIS A 30 4.84 11.84 7.22
N PRO A 31 4.02 12.02 6.16
CA PRO A 31 3.03 11.03 5.74
C PRO A 31 3.65 9.93 4.88
N PHE A 32 3.28 8.67 5.17
CA PHE A 32 3.69 7.50 4.42
C PHE A 32 2.53 6.53 4.18
N GLU A 33 2.63 5.73 3.12
CA GLU A 33 1.87 4.51 2.92
C GLU A 33 2.66 3.34 3.52
N VAL A 34 1.98 2.48 4.26
CA VAL A 34 2.52 1.24 4.83
C VAL A 34 2.31 0.12 3.81
N GLY A 35 3.41 -0.50 3.39
CA GLY A 35 3.42 -1.71 2.58
C GLY A 35 3.46 -2.96 3.47
N ILE A 36 4.48 -3.80 3.26
CA ILE A 36 4.64 -5.07 3.99
C ILE A 36 5.27 -4.82 5.37
N ILE A 37 4.74 -5.49 6.39
CA ILE A 37 5.35 -5.57 7.73
C ILE A 37 6.17 -6.85 7.84
N GLU A 38 7.45 -6.70 8.19
CA GLU A 38 8.40 -7.79 8.43
C GLU A 38 8.90 -7.73 9.88
N GLY A 39 8.33 -8.58 10.73
CA GLY A 39 8.60 -8.54 12.18
C GLY A 39 8.13 -7.22 12.79
N ASP A 40 9.06 -6.49 13.42
CA ASP A 40 8.77 -5.20 14.07
C ASP A 40 9.03 -3.99 13.16
N SER A 41 9.25 -4.22 11.86
CA SER A 41 9.54 -3.19 10.87
C SER A 41 8.46 -3.12 9.79
N ALA A 42 8.11 -1.91 9.36
CA ALA A 42 7.21 -1.66 8.25
C ALA A 42 7.98 -1.11 7.06
N ASN A 43 7.73 -1.66 5.87
CA ASN A 43 8.09 -0.99 4.62
C ASN A 43 7.14 0.20 4.42
N VAL A 44 7.69 1.36 4.11
CA VAL A 44 6.95 2.60 3.94
C VAL A 44 7.32 3.30 2.64
N THR A 45 6.33 3.94 2.01
CA THR A 45 6.50 4.77 0.81
C THR A 45 6.01 6.19 1.11
N TYR A 46 6.83 7.21 0.83
CA TYR A 46 6.49 8.59 1.15
C TYR A 46 5.36 9.12 0.27
N LEU A 47 4.34 9.71 0.90
CA LEU A 47 3.15 10.25 0.22
C LEU A 47 3.23 11.76 -0.09
N GLY A 48 4.24 12.45 0.43
CA GLY A 48 4.42 13.87 0.19
C GLY A 48 5.16 14.20 -1.11
N LYS A 49 5.54 15.47 -1.26
CA LYS A 49 6.20 15.99 -2.48
C LYS A 49 7.62 16.49 -2.24
N ASP A 50 8.00 16.71 -0.99
CA ASP A 50 9.33 17.19 -0.61
C ASP A 50 10.23 16.00 -0.28
N PHE A 51 10.77 15.37 -1.32
CA PHE A 51 11.63 14.19 -1.18
C PHE A 51 12.98 14.51 -0.53
N ASP A 52 13.45 15.75 -0.64
CA ASP A 52 14.73 16.15 -0.08
C ASP A 52 14.65 16.29 1.45
N ALA A 53 13.47 16.65 1.97
CA ALA A 53 13.21 16.69 3.42
C ALA A 53 13.30 15.31 4.09
N VAL A 54 12.95 14.24 3.37
CA VAL A 54 12.87 12.88 3.95
C VAL A 54 13.96 11.93 3.46
N GLY A 55 14.54 12.15 2.27
CA GLY A 55 15.47 11.21 1.64
C GLY A 55 16.78 10.97 2.39
N GLY A 56 17.10 11.79 3.40
CA GLY A 56 18.25 11.61 4.29
C GLY A 56 17.92 11.04 5.67
N LEU A 57 16.65 10.74 5.97
CA LEU A 57 16.27 10.19 7.27
C LEU A 57 16.77 8.74 7.42
N PRO A 58 17.26 8.33 8.61
CA PRO A 58 17.73 6.97 8.84
C PRO A 58 16.64 5.93 8.53
N GLY A 59 16.95 4.94 7.71
CA GLY A 59 15.99 3.89 7.31
C GLY A 59 15.20 4.23 6.05
N LEU A 60 15.32 5.44 5.50
CA LEU A 60 14.80 5.80 4.19
C LEU A 60 15.92 5.81 3.15
N TRP A 61 15.55 5.53 1.90
CA TRP A 61 16.39 5.74 0.75
C TRP A 61 15.55 6.16 -0.46
N ARG A 62 16.23 6.74 -1.45
CA ARG A 62 15.61 7.29 -2.64
C ARG A 62 16.00 6.44 -3.86
N PRO A 63 15.20 5.43 -4.24
CA PRO A 63 15.51 4.58 -5.39
C PRO A 63 15.49 5.35 -6.71
N ASP A 64 14.64 6.37 -6.82
CA ASP A 64 14.60 7.27 -7.98
C ASP A 64 14.16 8.71 -7.62
N LYS A 65 14.09 9.60 -8.62
CA LYS A 65 13.79 11.02 -8.41
C LYS A 65 12.35 11.32 -7.97
N TYR A 66 11.44 10.36 -8.00
CA TYR A 66 10.00 10.49 -7.72
C TYR A 66 9.53 9.67 -6.53
N GLU A 67 10.42 8.91 -5.89
CA GLU A 67 10.03 7.99 -4.84
C GLU A 67 11.04 8.01 -3.68
N VAL A 68 10.53 7.98 -2.45
CA VAL A 68 11.31 7.68 -1.25
C VAL A 68 10.62 6.53 -0.54
N ILE A 69 11.37 5.45 -0.32
CA ILE A 69 10.90 4.26 0.39
C ILE A 69 11.80 4.00 1.59
N GLY A 70 11.34 3.17 2.51
CA GLY A 70 12.12 2.84 3.68
C GLY A 70 11.60 1.67 4.46
N MET A 71 12.38 1.28 5.47
CA MET A 71 11.98 0.32 6.48
C MET A 71 12.13 0.98 7.84
N VAL A 72 11.02 1.12 8.57
CA VAL A 72 10.95 1.87 9.82
C VAL A 72 10.29 1.05 10.93
N PRO A 73 10.61 1.28 12.22
CA PRO A 73 10.01 0.51 13.31
C PRO A 73 8.49 0.76 13.39
N VAL A 74 7.70 -0.31 13.46
CA VAL A 74 6.23 -0.24 13.60
C VAL A 74 5.84 0.56 14.85
N SER A 75 6.62 0.44 15.92
CA SER A 75 6.40 1.16 17.19
C SER A 75 6.52 2.69 17.09
N GLU A 76 7.13 3.21 16.01
CA GLU A 76 7.28 4.65 15.79
C GLU A 76 6.18 5.23 14.89
N LEU A 77 5.31 4.38 14.33
CA LEU A 77 4.22 4.83 13.46
C LEU A 77 3.08 5.41 14.28
N THR A 78 2.59 6.57 13.88
CA THR A 78 1.39 7.21 14.45
C THR A 78 0.34 7.41 13.37
N ASP A 79 -0.88 7.77 13.76
CA ASP A 79 -1.98 8.07 12.83
C ASP A 79 -2.21 6.97 11.78
N VAL A 80 -2.10 5.72 12.22
CA VAL A 80 -2.26 4.56 11.34
C VAL A 80 -3.73 4.40 10.98
N GLU A 81 -4.04 4.54 9.69
CA GLU A 81 -5.39 4.46 9.15
C GLU A 81 -5.42 3.55 7.92
N GLN A 82 -6.44 2.69 7.85
CA GLN A 82 -6.73 1.92 6.65
C GLN A 82 -7.81 2.62 5.84
N ILE A 83 -7.49 2.96 4.60
CA ILE A 83 -8.40 3.55 3.63
C ILE A 83 -8.80 2.44 2.66
N THR A 84 -10.11 2.25 2.49
CA THR A 84 -10.67 1.26 1.56
C THR A 84 -11.52 1.96 0.52
N ASP A 85 -11.21 1.71 -0.75
CA ASP A 85 -11.92 2.25 -1.90
C ASP A 85 -12.55 1.09 -2.69
N GLU A 86 -13.84 1.21 -3.00
CA GLU A 86 -14.53 0.22 -3.83
C GLU A 86 -14.08 0.36 -5.30
N VAL A 87 -13.80 -0.77 -5.93
CA VAL A 87 -13.41 -0.83 -7.34
C VAL A 87 -14.60 -1.32 -8.14
N PRO A 88 -15.09 -0.53 -9.12
CA PRO A 88 -16.16 -0.97 -10.00
C PRO A 88 -15.77 -2.25 -10.73
N LEU A 89 -16.56 -3.29 -10.53
CA LEU A 89 -16.57 -4.48 -11.38
C LEU A 89 -17.28 -4.05 -12.67
N GLY A 90 -16.52 -3.73 -13.73
CA GLY A 90 -17.09 -3.24 -15.00
C GLY A 90 -18.27 -4.09 -15.51
N ASP A 91 -19.12 -3.51 -16.37
CA ASP A 91 -20.38 -4.13 -16.77
C ASP A 91 -20.22 -5.59 -17.25
N ARG A 92 -20.99 -6.47 -16.61
CA ARG A 92 -21.12 -7.93 -16.90
C ARG A 92 -21.54 -8.25 -18.35
N SER A 93 -21.78 -7.26 -19.20
CA SER A 93 -22.51 -7.36 -20.47
C SER A 93 -21.71 -7.07 -21.74
N ALA A 94 -20.38 -6.89 -21.68
CA ALA A 94 -19.60 -6.48 -22.87
C ALA A 94 -18.89 -7.62 -23.63
N ASN A 95 -19.09 -8.89 -23.28
CA ASN A 95 -18.52 -10.03 -24.02
C ASN A 95 -19.62 -11.02 -24.46
N GLY A 96 -20.67 -10.50 -25.10
CA GLY A 96 -21.47 -11.29 -26.03
C GLY A 96 -20.91 -11.10 -27.43
N ASN A 97 -20.35 -12.18 -28.01
CA ASN A 97 -19.93 -12.24 -29.41
C ASN A 97 -20.87 -11.51 -30.36
N GLN A 98 -20.29 -10.69 -31.25
CA GLN A 98 -20.72 -10.61 -32.64
C GLN A 98 -19.51 -10.78 -33.54
#